data_AF-A0AB39RI85-F1
#
_entry.id   AF-A0AB39RI85-F1
#
_cell.length_a   1.000
_cell.length_b   1.000
_cell.length_c   1.000
_cell.angle_alpha   90.00
_cell.angle_beta   90.00
_cell.angle_gamma   90.00
#
_symmetry.space_group_name_H-M   'P 1'
#
loop_
_entity.id
_entity.type
_entity.pdbx_description
1 polymer ?
#
loop_
_entity_poly.entity_id
_entity_poly.type
_entity_poly.pdbx_seq_one_letter_code
_entity_poly.pdbx_strand_id
1 'polypeptide(L)'
;MPSTQKPDDADTPEVANTPEDADTPEDAKDNSPEASGEKPSKGTDLRGIAVGGVLLAACAGVVVYGVLNTAEKPKQHHVPTAAVTYEVEGDGTADITYQARSESGDAVVADEVTLPWKKTVNVPLGKAPLVTITLGEKGGRASCQLAIRGKHVQTATAFGKFGRATCQGELPSPEPSDANATGQEGS
;
A
#
# COMPACT_ATOMS: atom_id res chain seq x y z
N MET A 1 -25.46 -40.35 -42.50
CA MET A 1 -24.22 -39.66 -42.94
C MET A 1 -24.22 -38.28 -42.29
N PRO A 2 -23.07 -37.83 -41.79
CA PRO A 2 -22.80 -37.31 -40.43
C PRO A 2 -23.15 -35.81 -40.28
N SER A 3 -23.26 -35.17 -39.11
CA SER A 3 -22.27 -35.10 -38.03
C SER A 3 -22.85 -34.83 -36.65
N THR A 4 -22.30 -35.59 -35.71
CA THR A 4 -22.27 -35.43 -34.27
C THR A 4 -21.56 -34.12 -33.88
N GLN A 5 -22.11 -33.36 -32.93
CA GLN A 5 -21.34 -32.34 -32.20
C GLN A 5 -21.33 -32.70 -30.71
N LYS A 6 -20.10 -32.87 -30.21
CA LYS A 6 -19.68 -33.39 -28.90
C LYS A 6 -19.83 -32.30 -27.83
N PRO A 7 -20.15 -32.64 -26.57
CA PRO A 7 -20.12 -31.69 -25.46
C PRO A 7 -18.67 -31.30 -25.11
N ASP A 8 -18.47 -30.01 -24.86
CA ASP A 8 -17.22 -29.42 -24.37
C ASP A 8 -16.94 -29.88 -22.93
N ASP A 9 -15.84 -30.62 -22.78
CA ASP A 9 -15.35 -31.15 -21.52
C ASP A 9 -14.57 -30.07 -20.75
N ALA A 10 -14.80 -30.10 -19.44
CA ALA A 10 -14.24 -29.31 -18.34
C ALA A 10 -12.79 -28.82 -18.47
N ASP A 11 -12.60 -27.53 -18.20
CA ASP A 11 -11.33 -26.92 -17.79
C ASP A 11 -10.94 -27.44 -16.39
N THR A 12 -9.83 -28.16 -16.34
CA THR A 12 -9.18 -28.63 -15.10
C THR A 12 -7.89 -27.85 -14.93
N PRO A 13 -7.74 -26.97 -13.93
CA PRO A 13 -6.43 -26.49 -13.56
C PRO A 13 -5.70 -27.58 -12.77
N GLU A 14 -4.68 -28.14 -13.41
CA GLU A 14 -3.69 -29.04 -12.80
C GLU A 14 -2.89 -28.30 -11.72
N VAL A 15 -2.87 -28.91 -10.54
CA VAL A 15 -2.05 -28.56 -9.39
C VAL A 15 -0.60 -28.93 -9.69
N ALA A 16 0.30 -27.95 -9.70
CA ALA A 16 1.74 -28.19 -9.61
C ALA A 16 2.29 -27.45 -8.37
N ASN A 17 2.31 -28.15 -7.25
CA ASN A 17 3.23 -27.86 -6.14
C ASN A 17 4.47 -28.74 -6.36
N THR A 18 5.67 -28.16 -6.34
CA THR A 18 6.86 -28.73 -5.67
C THR A 18 7.92 -27.63 -5.55
N PRO A 19 8.42 -27.35 -4.32
CA PRO A 19 9.65 -26.61 -4.06
C PRO A 19 10.82 -27.58 -3.92
N GLU A 20 12.00 -27.26 -4.44
CA GLU A 20 13.32 -27.74 -3.99
C GLU A 20 14.37 -27.28 -5.01
N ASP A 21 15.31 -26.43 -4.60
CA ASP A 21 16.73 -26.81 -4.65
C ASP A 21 17.53 -25.82 -3.80
N ALA A 22 18.07 -26.35 -2.71
CA ALA A 22 19.06 -25.71 -1.87
C ALA A 22 20.44 -26.00 -2.47
N ASP A 23 21.28 -24.99 -2.62
CA ASP A 23 22.72 -25.24 -2.70
C ASP A 23 23.46 -24.22 -1.83
N THR A 24 23.92 -24.73 -0.69
CA THR A 24 25.07 -24.24 0.07
C THR A 24 26.03 -25.41 0.15
N PRO A 25 27.31 -25.17 -0.16
CA PRO A 25 28.31 -25.64 0.79
C PRO A 25 29.26 -24.51 1.23
N GLU A 26 29.36 -24.41 2.55
CA GLU A 26 30.55 -24.01 3.32
C GLU A 26 31.74 -24.90 2.85
N ASP A 27 33.00 -24.47 2.81
CA ASP A 27 33.85 -24.10 3.94
C ASP A 27 35.29 -23.79 3.43
N ALA A 28 36.19 -23.43 4.35
CA ALA A 28 37.66 -23.31 4.23
C ALA A 28 38.26 -21.89 4.15
N LYS A 29 38.14 -21.17 5.26
CA LYS A 29 39.25 -20.85 6.19
C LYS A 29 40.65 -20.67 5.56
N ASP A 30 41.22 -19.46 5.65
CA ASP A 30 42.53 -19.31 6.30
C ASP A 30 42.80 -17.88 6.80
N ASN A 31 43.67 -17.81 7.79
CA ASN A 31 43.78 -16.85 8.86
C ASN A 31 44.54 -15.56 8.51
N SER A 32 44.25 -14.53 9.31
CA SER A 32 45.13 -13.37 9.56
C SER A 32 46.54 -13.82 10.02
N PRO A 33 47.56 -12.97 9.88
CA PRO A 33 47.98 -12.28 11.10
C PRO A 33 48.33 -10.80 10.91
N GLU A 34 48.04 -10.04 11.95
CA GLU A 34 48.70 -8.78 12.27
C GLU A 34 50.20 -8.98 12.54
N ALA A 35 51.05 -8.07 12.06
CA ALA A 35 52.15 -7.48 12.85
C ALA A 35 52.96 -6.44 12.04
N SER A 36 52.85 -5.19 12.48
CA SER A 36 53.95 -4.29 12.90
C SER A 36 55.22 -4.17 12.03
N GLY A 37 55.54 -2.93 11.64
CA GLY A 37 56.88 -2.56 11.17
C GLY A 37 57.00 -1.09 10.76
N GLU A 38 57.26 -0.21 11.72
CA GLU A 38 57.63 1.19 11.46
C GLU A 38 59.11 1.35 11.05
N LYS A 39 59.34 2.36 10.17
CA LYS A 39 60.49 3.30 10.08
C LYS A 39 61.77 2.85 9.32
N PRO A 40 62.68 3.77 8.92
CA PRO A 40 62.55 4.91 8.00
C PRO A 40 63.74 4.95 6.98
N SER A 41 63.78 5.86 5.98
CA SER A 41 65.02 6.55 5.51
C SER A 41 64.79 7.44 4.27
N LYS A 42 64.91 8.74 4.54
CA LYS A 42 65.49 9.84 3.75
C LYS A 42 66.08 9.53 2.35
N GLY A 43 65.62 10.29 1.37
CA GLY A 43 66.28 10.49 0.08
C GLY A 43 65.43 11.30 -0.90
N THR A 44 65.58 12.61 -0.90
CA THR A 44 65.05 13.54 -1.92
C THR A 44 65.65 13.18 -3.28
N ASP A 45 64.85 13.09 -4.35
CA ASP A 45 65.05 13.95 -5.53
C ASP A 45 64.04 13.75 -6.67
N LEU A 46 63.82 14.89 -7.31
CA LEU A 46 62.94 15.26 -8.41
C LEU A 46 62.77 14.21 -9.53
N ARG A 47 61.52 13.85 -9.85
CA ARG A 47 60.94 13.77 -11.21
C ARG A 47 59.54 13.16 -11.17
N GLY A 48 58.57 13.82 -11.82
CA GLY A 48 57.32 13.16 -12.24
C GLY A 48 56.01 13.81 -11.77
N ILE A 49 55.83 15.12 -12.00
CA ILE A 49 54.49 15.70 -12.13
C ILE A 49 53.87 15.10 -13.41
N ALA A 50 53.10 14.02 -13.29
CA ALA A 50 52.20 13.58 -14.38
C ALA A 50 51.13 12.54 -13.95
N VAL A 51 50.74 12.44 -12.67
CA VAL A 51 49.59 11.59 -12.27
C VAL A 51 48.80 12.27 -11.14
N GLY A 52 48.54 13.57 -11.27
CA GLY A 52 47.78 14.34 -10.27
C GLY A 52 46.42 14.87 -10.74
N GLY A 53 46.18 14.91 -12.05
CA GLY A 53 45.02 15.60 -12.63
C GLY A 53 43.73 14.78 -12.74
N VAL A 54 43.84 13.44 -12.81
CA VAL A 54 42.66 12.59 -13.12
C VAL A 54 41.90 12.17 -11.86
N LEU A 55 42.56 12.05 -10.70
CA LEU A 55 41.89 11.60 -9.47
C LEU A 55 40.98 12.67 -8.83
N LEU A 56 41.30 13.96 -8.98
CA LEU A 56 40.49 15.05 -8.41
C LEU A 56 39.22 15.35 -9.23
N ALA A 57 39.22 15.08 -10.54
CA ALA A 57 38.04 15.23 -11.39
C ALA A 57 36.93 14.22 -11.03
N ALA A 58 37.32 13.03 -10.56
CA ALA A 58 36.38 12.00 -10.11
C ALA A 58 35.65 12.39 -8.81
N CYS A 59 36.33 13.07 -7.87
CA CYS A 59 35.70 13.55 -6.64
C CYS A 59 34.81 14.78 -6.87
N ALA A 60 35.21 15.70 -7.75
CA ALA A 60 34.41 16.90 -8.06
C ALA A 60 33.11 16.56 -8.83
N GLY A 61 33.16 15.60 -9.75
CA GLY A 61 31.98 15.17 -10.52
C GLY A 61 30.88 14.54 -9.66
N VAL A 62 31.24 13.75 -8.65
CA VAL A 62 30.28 13.09 -7.73
C VAL A 62 29.57 14.10 -6.82
N VAL A 63 30.27 15.15 -6.36
CA VAL A 63 29.67 16.20 -5.52
C VAL A 63 28.68 17.06 -6.32
N VAL A 64 29.01 17.39 -7.58
CA VAL A 64 28.10 18.14 -8.46
C VAL A 64 26.87 17.30 -8.86
N TYR A 65 27.05 16.01 -9.13
CA TYR A 65 25.93 15.11 -9.48
C TYR A 65 25.02 14.82 -8.28
N GLY A 66 25.55 14.78 -7.05
CA GLY A 66 24.77 14.57 -5.83
C GLY A 66 23.90 15.77 -5.43
N VAL A 67 24.33 17.00 -5.72
CA VAL A 67 23.56 18.22 -5.39
C VAL A 67 22.48 18.51 -6.44
N LEU A 68 22.72 18.18 -7.72
CA LEU A 68 21.76 18.40 -8.81
C LEU A 68 20.68 17.32 -8.92
N ASN A 69 20.91 16.12 -8.38
CA ASN A 69 19.90 15.06 -8.30
C ASN A 69 19.09 15.13 -6.99
N THR A 70 18.70 16.34 -6.60
CA THR A 70 17.53 16.47 -5.72
C THR A 70 16.31 16.18 -6.58
N ALA A 71 16.07 14.90 -6.84
CA ALA A 71 14.82 14.43 -7.40
C ALA A 71 13.71 15.04 -6.53
N GLU A 72 13.02 16.02 -7.09
CA GLU A 72 11.90 16.67 -6.44
C GLU A 72 10.94 15.56 -6.04
N LYS A 73 10.91 15.23 -4.75
CA LYS A 73 9.97 14.25 -4.23
C LYS A 73 8.60 14.76 -4.67
N PRO A 74 7.81 13.96 -5.44
CA PRO A 74 6.55 14.44 -5.98
C PRO A 74 5.74 14.98 -4.80
N LYS A 75 5.38 16.26 -4.87
CA LYS A 75 4.57 16.91 -3.82
C LYS A 75 3.27 16.13 -3.74
N GLN A 76 3.14 15.26 -2.75
CA GLN A 76 1.91 14.50 -2.53
C GLN A 76 0.79 15.52 -2.35
N HIS A 77 -0.12 15.59 -3.32
CA HIS A 77 -1.24 16.51 -3.25
C HIS A 77 -2.17 15.98 -2.16
N HIS A 78 -2.17 16.64 -1.01
CA HIS A 78 -2.93 16.18 0.13
C HIS A 78 -4.42 16.41 -0.12
N VAL A 79 -5.12 15.39 -0.63
CA VAL A 79 -6.56 15.47 -0.87
C VAL A 79 -7.28 15.63 0.50
N PRO A 80 -8.14 16.65 0.67
CA PRO A 80 -8.93 16.79 1.88
C PRO A 80 -9.78 15.53 2.14
N THR A 81 -9.77 15.04 3.38
CA THR A 81 -10.52 13.83 3.76
C THR A 81 -11.41 14.09 4.97
N ALA A 82 -12.44 13.26 5.15
CA ALA A 82 -13.28 13.23 6.33
C ALA A 82 -13.24 11.85 7.00
N ALA A 83 -13.27 11.84 8.32
CA ALA A 83 -13.39 10.61 9.09
C ALA A 83 -14.79 10.01 8.89
N VAL A 84 -14.84 8.78 8.40
CA VAL A 84 -16.04 7.98 8.21
C VAL A 84 -15.92 6.73 9.07
N THR A 85 -16.97 6.44 9.84
CA THR A 85 -17.06 5.27 10.69
C THR A 85 -18.17 4.37 10.17
N TYR A 86 -17.79 3.14 9.83
CA TYR A 86 -18.67 2.05 9.46
C TYR A 86 -18.84 1.14 10.66
N GLU A 87 -20.07 0.97 11.12
CA GLU A 87 -20.43 0.09 12.22
C GLU A 87 -21.43 -0.93 11.70
N VAL A 88 -21.17 -2.22 11.96
CA VAL A 88 -22.08 -3.30 11.61
C VAL A 88 -22.36 -4.08 12.88
N GLU A 89 -23.57 -3.91 13.39
CA GLU A 89 -24.07 -4.65 14.54
C GLU A 89 -24.83 -5.89 14.08
N GLY A 90 -24.85 -6.93 14.89
CA GLY A 90 -25.54 -8.17 14.57
C GLY A 90 -24.86 -9.36 15.21
N ASP A 91 -25.35 -10.54 14.88
CA ASP A 91 -24.85 -11.82 15.37
C ASP A 91 -24.42 -12.68 14.17
N GLY A 92 -23.35 -13.46 14.35
CA GLY A 92 -22.84 -14.39 13.32
C GLY A 92 -21.75 -13.78 12.44
N THR A 93 -21.68 -14.26 11.19
CA THR A 93 -20.68 -13.85 10.20
C THR A 93 -21.32 -13.17 9.00
N ALA A 94 -20.62 -12.20 8.42
CA ALA A 94 -21.07 -11.47 7.25
C ALA A 94 -19.90 -11.06 6.37
N ASP A 95 -20.15 -10.91 5.07
CA ASP A 95 -19.23 -10.28 4.15
C ASP A 95 -19.53 -8.78 4.11
N ILE A 96 -18.49 -7.97 4.28
CA ILE A 96 -18.62 -6.52 4.33
C ILE A 96 -17.74 -5.91 3.25
N THR A 97 -18.34 -5.16 2.32
CA THR A 97 -17.61 -4.33 1.37
C THR A 97 -17.76 -2.88 1.77
N TYR A 98 -16.65 -2.16 1.96
CA TYR A 98 -16.68 -0.76 2.41
C TYR A 98 -15.65 0.10 1.68
N GLN A 99 -15.92 1.40 1.58
CA GLN A 99 -14.98 2.34 0.99
C GLN A 99 -13.79 2.59 1.92
N ALA A 100 -12.56 2.29 1.49
CA ALA A 100 -11.36 2.49 2.30
C ALA A 100 -10.59 3.78 1.94
N ARG A 101 -9.54 4.07 2.74
CA ARG A 101 -8.62 5.20 2.55
C ARG A 101 -7.71 4.94 1.34
N SER A 102 -8.21 5.14 0.14
CA SER A 102 -7.37 5.41 -1.03
C SER A 102 -7.77 6.74 -1.66
N GLU A 103 -6.82 7.47 -2.24
CA GLU A 103 -7.09 8.70 -2.99
C GLU A 103 -8.07 8.44 -4.15
N SER A 104 -8.09 7.21 -4.66
CA SER A 104 -8.99 6.73 -5.71
C SER A 104 -10.42 6.45 -5.20
N GLY A 105 -10.58 6.12 -3.92
CA GLY A 105 -11.84 5.58 -3.39
C GLY A 105 -12.06 4.14 -3.82
N ASP A 106 -11.13 3.24 -3.49
CA ASP A 106 -11.28 1.80 -3.73
C ASP A 106 -12.05 1.10 -2.61
N ALA A 107 -12.93 0.18 -3.00
CA ALA A 107 -13.69 -0.63 -2.07
C ALA A 107 -12.81 -1.77 -1.53
N VAL A 108 -12.88 -2.01 -0.22
CA VAL A 108 -12.22 -3.14 0.45
C VAL A 108 -13.28 -4.14 0.86
N VAL A 109 -12.96 -5.42 0.64
CA VAL A 109 -13.79 -6.54 1.08
C VAL A 109 -13.22 -7.12 2.36
N ALA A 110 -14.09 -7.37 3.33
CA ALA A 110 -13.82 -8.08 4.55
C ALA A 110 -14.77 -9.28 4.61
N ASP A 111 -14.25 -10.43 4.17
CA ASP A 111 -15.01 -11.68 4.05
C ASP A 111 -15.19 -12.39 5.40
N GLU A 112 -16.36 -12.99 5.59
CA GLU A 112 -16.73 -13.83 6.73
C GLU A 112 -16.39 -13.24 8.13
N VAL A 113 -16.49 -11.92 8.28
CA VAL A 113 -16.14 -11.28 9.55
C VAL A 113 -17.18 -11.55 10.63
N THR A 114 -16.72 -11.78 11.85
CA THR A 114 -17.60 -11.94 13.02
C THR A 114 -18.15 -10.59 13.47
N LEU A 115 -19.46 -10.52 13.70
CA LEU A 115 -20.14 -9.33 14.19
C LEU A 115 -20.17 -9.29 15.75
N PRO A 116 -20.15 -8.09 16.37
CA PRO A 116 -20.16 -6.77 15.76
C PRO A 116 -18.80 -6.33 15.19
N TRP A 117 -18.84 -5.59 14.09
CA TRP A 117 -17.66 -5.08 13.38
C TRP A 117 -17.68 -3.55 13.31
N LYS A 118 -16.51 -2.91 13.45
CA LYS A 118 -16.35 -1.46 13.38
C LYS A 118 -15.06 -1.06 12.70
N LYS A 119 -15.14 -0.06 11.82
CA LYS A 119 -13.97 0.52 11.15
C LYS A 119 -14.13 2.02 10.95
N THR A 120 -13.10 2.77 11.31
CA THR A 120 -13.00 4.19 11.01
C THR A 120 -11.88 4.41 9.99
N VAL A 121 -12.19 5.10 8.89
CA VAL A 121 -11.24 5.44 7.82
C VAL A 121 -11.41 6.90 7.41
N ASN A 122 -10.42 7.45 6.72
CA ASN A 122 -10.51 8.78 6.13
C ASN A 122 -10.86 8.65 4.65
N VAL A 123 -12.01 9.18 4.25
CA VAL A 123 -12.50 9.14 2.86
C VAL A 123 -12.31 10.52 2.23
N PRO A 124 -11.80 10.63 0.99
CA PRO A 124 -11.70 11.90 0.28
C PRO A 124 -13.04 12.64 0.19
N LEU A 125 -12.99 13.97 0.36
CA LEU A 125 -14.15 14.83 0.12
C LEU A 125 -14.65 14.68 -1.32
N GLY A 126 -15.96 14.76 -1.53
CA GLY A 126 -16.61 14.52 -2.83
C GLY A 126 -16.73 13.05 -3.26
N LYS A 127 -16.26 12.08 -2.45
CA LYS A 127 -16.53 10.65 -2.64
C LYS A 127 -17.61 10.21 -1.66
N ALA A 128 -18.70 9.62 -2.16
CA ALA A 128 -19.77 9.11 -1.31
C ALA A 128 -19.31 7.86 -0.54
N PRO A 129 -19.23 7.88 0.80
CA PRO A 129 -18.92 6.67 1.57
C PRO A 129 -20.02 5.63 1.38
N LEU A 130 -19.63 4.38 1.17
CA LEU A 130 -20.53 3.23 0.97
C LEU A 130 -20.05 2.05 1.81
N VAL A 131 -20.99 1.33 2.41
CA VAL A 131 -20.80 0.00 3.00
C VAL A 131 -21.96 -0.91 2.61
N THR A 132 -21.65 -2.12 2.19
CA THR A 132 -22.62 -3.16 1.86
C THR A 132 -22.32 -4.40 2.71
N ILE A 133 -23.37 -4.97 3.28
CA ILE A 133 -23.32 -6.19 4.09
C ILE A 133 -24.05 -7.30 3.34
N THR A 134 -23.48 -8.49 3.32
CA THR A 134 -24.16 -9.74 2.94
C THR A 134 -24.07 -10.73 4.10
N LEU A 135 -25.22 -11.20 4.61
CA LEU A 135 -25.28 -12.22 5.65
C LEU A 135 -24.92 -13.60 5.10
N GLY A 136 -24.29 -14.46 5.91
CA GLY A 136 -23.97 -15.83 5.50
C GLY A 136 -25.19 -16.77 5.39
N GLU A 137 -24.91 -18.04 5.09
CA GLU A 137 -25.91 -19.12 4.93
C GLU A 137 -26.74 -19.43 6.18
N LYS A 138 -26.16 -19.21 7.36
CA LYS A 138 -26.87 -19.33 8.64
C LYS A 138 -27.97 -18.27 8.75
N GLY A 139 -27.84 -17.18 8.01
CA GLY A 139 -28.67 -15.99 8.11
C GLY A 139 -28.50 -15.29 9.45
N GLY A 140 -29.48 -14.45 9.79
CA GLY A 140 -29.49 -13.72 11.04
C GLY A 140 -30.06 -12.33 10.85
N ARG A 141 -29.57 -11.40 11.67
CA ARG A 141 -29.82 -9.97 11.53
C ARG A 141 -28.50 -9.22 11.60
N ALA A 142 -28.32 -8.24 10.71
CA ALA A 142 -27.23 -7.29 10.82
C ALA A 142 -27.72 -5.90 10.45
N SER A 143 -27.23 -4.88 11.17
CA SER A 143 -27.54 -3.48 10.90
C SER A 143 -26.24 -2.72 10.63
N CYS A 144 -26.14 -2.09 9.46
CA CYS A 144 -25.11 -1.09 9.23
C CYS A 144 -25.55 0.25 9.82
N GLN A 145 -24.59 0.95 10.39
CA GLN A 145 -24.66 2.33 10.82
C GLN A 145 -23.48 3.07 10.21
N LEU A 146 -23.77 4.15 9.51
CA LEU A 146 -22.77 5.02 8.89
C LEU A 146 -22.71 6.33 9.67
N ALA A 147 -21.51 6.72 10.08
CA ALA A 147 -21.28 8.02 10.71
C ALA A 147 -20.17 8.79 10.00
N ILE A 148 -20.41 10.08 9.74
CA ILE A 148 -19.46 11.00 9.11
C ILE A 148 -19.11 12.07 10.13
N ARG A 149 -17.82 12.26 10.42
CA ARG A 149 -17.33 13.18 11.46
C ARG A 149 -18.03 12.95 12.81
N GLY A 150 -18.28 11.69 13.15
CA GLY A 150 -18.97 11.27 14.38
C GLY A 150 -20.49 11.50 14.39
N LYS A 151 -21.07 12.06 13.32
CA LYS A 151 -22.53 12.22 13.18
C LYS A 151 -23.09 11.04 12.43
N HIS A 152 -24.06 10.34 13.02
CA HIS A 152 -24.80 9.30 12.34
C HIS A 152 -25.56 9.88 11.14
N VAL A 153 -25.42 9.28 9.97
CA VAL A 153 -26.05 9.74 8.72
C VAL A 153 -27.03 8.74 8.14
N GLN A 154 -26.83 7.44 8.38
CA GLN A 154 -27.71 6.42 7.85
C GLN A 154 -27.61 5.09 8.60
N THR A 155 -28.74 4.38 8.65
CA THR A 155 -28.85 3.00 9.11
C THR A 155 -29.62 2.17 8.09
N ALA A 156 -29.23 0.91 7.90
CA ALA A 156 -30.02 -0.10 7.19
C ALA A 156 -29.86 -1.46 7.87
N THR A 157 -30.84 -2.35 7.72
CA THR A 157 -30.84 -3.68 8.36
C THR A 157 -31.12 -4.79 7.36
N ALA A 158 -30.30 -5.83 7.39
CA ALA A 158 -30.44 -7.08 6.66
C ALA A 158 -31.04 -8.17 7.56
N PHE A 159 -31.84 -9.04 6.98
CA PHE A 159 -32.45 -10.18 7.68
C PHE A 159 -32.38 -11.45 6.83
N GLY A 160 -32.36 -12.60 7.53
CA GLY A 160 -32.45 -13.91 6.90
C GLY A 160 -31.13 -14.36 6.26
N LYS A 161 -31.20 -15.49 5.55
CA LYS A 161 -30.04 -16.07 4.84
C LYS A 161 -29.71 -15.21 3.63
N PHE A 162 -28.43 -14.88 3.44
CA PHE A 162 -27.99 -14.03 2.33
C PHE A 162 -28.68 -12.66 2.27
N GLY A 163 -29.22 -12.20 3.41
CA GLY A 163 -29.81 -10.87 3.53
C GLY A 163 -28.77 -9.80 3.24
N ARG A 164 -29.18 -8.73 2.56
CA ARG A 164 -28.30 -7.62 2.19
C ARG A 164 -28.80 -6.30 2.74
N ALA A 165 -27.86 -5.46 3.14
CA ALA A 165 -28.11 -4.07 3.53
C ALA A 165 -26.98 -3.20 3.01
N THR A 166 -27.32 -1.97 2.65
CA THR A 166 -26.37 -0.99 2.15
C THR A 166 -26.56 0.31 2.91
N CYS A 167 -25.46 0.85 3.42
CA CYS A 167 -25.41 2.19 3.96
C CYS A 167 -24.47 3.07 3.11
N GLN A 168 -24.95 4.25 2.73
CA GLN A 168 -24.31 5.29 1.95
C GLN A 168 -24.53 6.66 2.60
N GLY A 169 -23.59 7.57 2.34
CA GLY A 169 -23.69 8.96 2.78
C GLY A 169 -23.10 9.90 1.74
N GLU A 170 -23.20 11.20 2.00
CA GLU A 170 -22.63 12.23 1.15
C GLU A 170 -21.47 12.94 1.87
N LEU A 171 -20.38 13.20 1.14
CA LEU A 171 -19.29 14.04 1.62
C LEU A 171 -19.27 15.32 0.79
N PRO A 172 -19.26 16.51 1.43
CA PRO A 172 -19.17 17.75 0.69
C PRO A 172 -17.91 17.75 -0.19
N SER A 173 -18.00 18.34 -1.37
CA SER A 173 -16.83 18.58 -2.22
C SER A 173 -15.85 19.51 -1.48
N PRO A 174 -14.52 19.36 -1.66
CA PRO A 174 -13.57 20.31 -1.08
C PRO A 174 -13.83 21.70 -1.64
N GLU A 175 -13.83 22.72 -0.76
CA GLU A 175 -13.89 24.11 -1.20
C GLU A 175 -12.54 24.50 -1.86
N PRO A 176 -12.54 25.37 -2.89
CA PRO A 176 -11.30 25.75 -3.59
C PRO A 176 -10.24 26.40 -2.67
N SER A 177 -10.65 26.91 -1.51
CA SER A 177 -9.75 27.47 -0.49
C SER A 177 -8.92 26.41 0.25
N ASP A 178 -9.44 25.19 0.45
CA ASP A 178 -8.71 24.10 1.11
C ASP A 178 -7.62 23.48 0.22
N ALA A 179 -7.77 23.60 -1.10
CA ALA A 179 -6.78 23.15 -2.08
C ALA A 179 -5.58 24.11 -2.21
N ASN A 180 -5.73 25.38 -1.79
CA ASN A 180 -4.73 26.43 -2.03
C ASN A 180 -3.88 26.77 -0.77
N ALA A 181 -4.29 26.32 0.42
CA ALA A 181 -3.60 26.63 1.68
C ALA A 181 -2.24 25.94 1.88
N THR A 182 -1.84 25.02 1.00
CA THR A 182 -0.53 24.31 1.09
C THR A 182 0.50 24.86 0.09
N GLY A 183 0.16 25.88 -0.70
CA GLY A 183 0.96 26.36 -1.83
C GLY A 183 1.68 27.70 -1.64
N GLN A 184 1.58 28.34 -0.47
CA GLN A 184 2.03 29.73 -0.29
C GLN A 184 3.00 29.92 0.88
N GLU A 185 4.08 29.14 0.93
CA GLU A 185 5.30 29.51 1.67
C GLU A 185 6.51 29.35 0.74
N GLY A 186 7.13 30.45 0.35
CA GLY A 186 8.35 30.48 -0.47
C GLY A 186 8.33 31.59 -1.52
N SER A 187 8.39 32.84 -1.05
CA SER A 187 8.70 34.01 -1.87
C SER A 187 10.22 34.20 -2.02
#